data_AF-A0A6B3FS17-F1
#
_entry.id   AF-A0A6B3FS17-F1
#
_cell.length_a   1.000
_cell.length_b   1.000
_cell.length_c   1.000
_cell.angle_alpha   90.00
_cell.angle_beta   90.00
_cell.angle_gamma   90.00
#
_symmetry.space_group_name_H-M   'P 1'
#
loop_
_entity.id
_entity.type
_entity.pdbx_description
1 polymer ?
#
loop_
_entity_poly.entity_id
_entity_poly.type
_entity_poly.pdbx_seq_one_letter_code
_entity_poly.pdbx_strand_id
1 'polypeptide(L)' 'MWLLALYQVVAEEQGADTSKLQGTTQNDIVKEYLSRGTHVFPPVPSLRLTTDMITYTVNRIPKWNPINI' A
#
# COMPACT_ATOMS: atom_id res chain seq x y z
N MET A 1 -0.13 -4.13 1.16
CA MET A 1 -0.92 -4.32 -0.08
C MET A 1 -2.32 -4.85 0.16
N TRP A 2 -2.50 -6.03 0.75
CA TRP A 2 -3.83 -6.64 0.90
C TRP A 2 -4.85 -5.74 1.63
N LEU A 3 -4.42 -5.02 2.69
CA LEU A 3 -5.26 -4.06 3.40
C LEU A 3 -5.76 -2.92 2.51
N LEU A 4 -4.91 -2.39 1.62
CA LEU A 4 -5.31 -1.32 0.70
C LEU A 4 -6.33 -1.85 -0.32
N ALA A 5 -6.15 -3.08 -0.80
CA ALA A 5 -7.12 -3.70 -1.71
C ALA A 5 -8.49 -3.88 -1.04
N LEU A 6 -8.53 -4.40 0.19
CA LEU A 6 -9.78 -4.51 0.95
C LEU A 6 -10.41 -3.15 1.23
N TYR A 7 -9.59 -2.17 1.60
CA TYR A 7 -10.06 -0.80 1.84
C TYR A 7 -10.70 -0.18 0.60
N GLN A 8 -10.08 -0.37 -0.57
CA GLN A 8 -10.64 0.07 -1.85
C GLN A 8 -11.95 -0.63 -2.17
N VAL A 9 -12.03 -1.96 -2.02
CA VAL A 9 -13.27 -2.72 -2.31
C VAL A 9 -14.42 -2.22 -1.44
N VAL A 10 -14.19 -2.00 -0.14
CA VAL A 10 -15.22 -1.43 0.74
C VAL A 10 -15.66 -0.03 0.30
N ALA A 11 -14.72 0.80 -0.17
CA ALA A 11 -15.06 2.12 -0.71
C ALA A 11 -15.91 2.01 -1.99
N GLU A 12 -15.60 1.07 -2.88
CA GLU A 12 -16.39 0.79 -4.09
C GLU A 12 -17.81 0.33 -3.73
N GLU A 13 -17.96 -0.57 -2.75
CA GLU A 13 -19.26 -1.04 -2.26
C GLU A 13 -20.11 0.09 -1.63
N GLN A 14 -19.46 1.10 -1.05
CA GLN A 14 -20.11 2.31 -0.52
C GLN A 14 -20.44 3.35 -1.60
N GLY A 15 -20.10 3.09 -2.87
CA GLY A 15 -20.31 4.01 -3.98
C GLY A 15 -19.34 5.19 -4.00
N ALA A 16 -18.21 5.10 -3.32
CA ALA A 16 -17.18 6.13 -3.35
C ALA A 16 -16.36 6.07 -4.64
N ASP A 17 -15.97 7.25 -5.14
CA ASP A 17 -15.01 7.37 -6.24
C ASP A 17 -13.60 7.06 -5.73
N THR A 18 -13.08 5.90 -6.12
CA THR A 18 -11.78 5.39 -5.64
C THR A 18 -10.61 6.30 -6.02
N SER A 19 -10.73 7.08 -7.10
CA SER A 19 -9.68 8.03 -7.50
C SER A 19 -9.53 9.21 -6.53
N LYS A 20 -10.54 9.45 -5.67
CA LYS A 20 -10.55 10.50 -4.65
C LYS A 20 -10.13 10.03 -3.27
N LEU A 21 -9.89 8.73 -3.08
CA LEU A 21 -9.46 8.20 -1.79
C LEU A 21 -8.15 8.86 -1.35
N GLN A 22 -8.11 9.24 -0.09
CA GLN A 22 -7.00 9.92 0.56
C GLN A 22 -6.66 9.16 1.83
N GLY A 23 -5.37 8.95 2.06
CA GLY A 23 -4.90 8.19 3.19
C GLY A 23 -3.43 7.81 3.00
N THR A 24 -2.92 7.04 3.96
CA THR A 24 -1.50 6.68 3.99
C THR A 24 -1.36 5.23 4.43
N THR A 25 -0.55 4.49 3.70
CA THR A 25 -0.03 3.18 4.13
C THR A 25 1.41 3.36 4.58
N GLN A 26 1.80 2.73 5.71
CA GLN A 26 3.18 2.79 6.16
C GLN A 26 4.15 2.22 5.11
N ASN A 27 3.96 0.95 4.72
CA ASN A 27 4.62 0.28 3.59
C ASN A 27 6.16 0.42 3.46
N ASP A 28 6.85 0.88 4.49
CA ASP A 28 8.30 0.83 4.57
C ASP A 28 8.72 -0.55 5.09
N ILE A 29 9.19 -1.40 4.17
CA ILE A 29 9.67 -2.75 4.48
C ILE A 29 11.13 -2.74 4.96
N VAL A 30 11.93 -1.72 4.63
CA VAL A 30 13.36 -1.69 4.99
C VAL A 30 13.50 -1.60 6.50
N LYS A 31 12.73 -0.72 7.17
CA LYS A 31 12.69 -0.66 8.63
C LYS A 31 12.16 -1.95 9.28
N GLU A 32 11.32 -2.71 8.59
CA GLU A 32 10.76 -3.96 9.11
C GLU A 32 11.81 -5.07 9.19
N TYR A 33 12.76 -5.11 8.25
CA TYR A 33 13.92 -6.01 8.35
C TYR A 33 14.95 -5.54 9.37
N LEU A 34 15.17 -4.22 9.48
CA LEU A 34 16.24 -3.68 10.32
C LEU A 34 15.86 -3.54 11.79
N SER A 35 14.58 -3.49 12.16
CA SER A 35 14.19 -3.12 13.54
C SER A 35 12.92 -3.77 14.08
N ARG A 36 11.89 -3.99 13.27
CA ARG A 36 10.57 -4.39 13.78
C ARG A 36 10.22 -5.88 13.64
N GLY A 37 10.77 -6.58 12.66
CA GLY A 37 10.59 -8.02 12.50
C GLY A 37 9.21 -8.47 12.01
N THR A 38 8.33 -7.60 11.52
CA THR A 38 6.98 -7.99 11.05
C THR A 38 6.91 -8.39 9.57
N HIS A 39 8.06 -8.66 8.95
CA HIS A 39 8.12 -9.06 7.54
C HIS A 39 7.59 -10.49 7.35
N VAL A 40 6.85 -10.70 6.26
CA VAL A 40 6.28 -12.02 5.93
C VAL A 40 7.11 -12.74 4.87
N PHE A 41 7.65 -12.00 3.90
CA PHE A 41 8.43 -12.54 2.79
C PHE A 41 9.91 -12.19 2.93
N PRO A 42 10.82 -12.76 2.11
CA PRO A 42 12.19 -12.29 1.98
C PRO A 42 12.29 -10.87 1.36
N PRO A 43 13.45 -10.18 1.46
CA PRO A 43 13.57 -8.78 1.06
C PRO A 43 13.18 -8.48 -0.40
N VAL A 44 13.63 -9.30 -1.34
CA VAL A 44 13.37 -9.11 -2.78
C VAL A 44 11.87 -9.15 -3.12
N PRO A 45 11.10 -10.20 -2.76
CA PRO A 45 9.67 -10.21 -3.03
C PRO A 45 8.91 -9.12 -2.26
N SER A 46 9.34 -8.75 -1.04
CA SER A 46 8.70 -7.66 -0.32
C SER A 46 8.91 -6.29 -0.99
N LEU A 47 10.12 -6.01 -1.48
CA LEU A 47 10.41 -4.79 -2.24
C LEU A 47 9.57 -4.73 -3.51
N ARG A 48 9.42 -5.86 -4.22
CA ARG A 48 8.54 -5.93 -5.39
C ARG A 48 7.10 -5.57 -5.04
N LEU A 49 6.54 -6.11 -3.95
CA LEU A 49 5.20 -5.76 -3.50
C LEU A 49 5.09 -4.26 -3.15
N THR A 50 6.08 -3.69 -2.47
CA THR A 50 6.13 -2.26 -2.20
C THR A 50 6.09 -1.44 -3.50
N THR A 51 6.90 -1.80 -4.50
CA THR A 51 6.92 -1.14 -5.82
C THR A 51 5.59 -1.28 -6.54
N ASP A 52 5.01 -2.48 -6.61
CA ASP A 52 3.74 -2.75 -7.27
C ASP A 52 2.62 -1.89 -6.65
N MET A 53 2.63 -1.72 -5.32
CA MET A 53 1.66 -0.86 -4.63
C MET A 53 1.81 0.61 -4.99
N ILE A 54 3.04 1.12 -5.03
CA ILE A 54 3.34 2.50 -5.42
C ILE A 54 2.88 2.74 -6.86
N THR A 55 3.23 1.85 -7.78
CA THR A 55 2.80 1.95 -9.19
C THR A 55 1.29 1.90 -9.33
N TYR A 56 0.60 1.05 -8.56
CA TYR A 56 -0.85 0.98 -8.57
C TYR A 56 -1.49 2.30 -8.10
N THR A 57 -1.08 2.82 -6.93
CA THR A 57 -1.68 4.04 -6.37
C THR A 57 -1.44 5.25 -7.24
N VAL A 58 -0.25 5.39 -7.84
CA VAL A 58 0.04 6.50 -8.76
C VAL A 58 -0.95 6.54 -9.93
N ASN A 59 -1.34 5.37 -10.46
CA ASN A 59 -2.22 5.29 -11.63
C ASN A 59 -3.71 5.26 -11.29
N ARG A 60 -4.10 4.73 -10.13
CA ARG A 60 -5.51 4.46 -9.79
C ARG A 60 -6.04 5.26 -8.60
N ILE A 61 -5.18 5.60 -7.65
CA ILE A 61 -5.55 6.31 -6.41
C ILE A 61 -4.53 7.45 -6.16
N PRO A 62 -4.48 8.46 -7.04
CA PRO A 62 -3.35 9.39 -7.12
C PRO A 62 -3.19 10.29 -5.87
N LYS A 63 -4.20 10.34 -5.00
CA LYS A 63 -4.16 11.09 -3.73
C LYS A 63 -3.78 10.23 -2.52
N TRP A 64 -3.50 8.95 -2.72
CA TRP A 64 -3.02 8.06 -1.66
C TRP A 64 -1.52 8.22 -1.46
N ASN A 65 -1.06 8.19 -0.22
CA ASN A 65 0.35 8.16 0.12
C ASN A 65 0.78 6.68 0.28
N PRO A 66 1.44 6.07 -0.73
CA PRO A 66 1.70 4.63 -0.71
C PRO A 66 2.81 4.21 0.26
N ILE A 67 3.62 5.14 0.75
CA ILE A 67 4.71 4.86 1.68
C ILE A 67 4.86 6.00 2.68
N ASN A 68 5.24 5.66 3.90
CA ASN A 68 5.63 6.58 4.96
C ASN A 68 6.92 6.03 5.59
N ILE A 69 8.04 6.72 5.31
CA ILE A 69 9.40 6.35 5.71
C ILE A 69 9.63 6.81 7.16
#